data_AF-A0A2S0RF90-F1
#
_entry.id   AF-A0A2S0RF90-F1
#
_cell.length_a   1.000
_cell.length_b   1.000
_cell.length_c   1.000
_cell.angle_alpha   90.00
_cell.angle_beta   90.00
_cell.angle_gamma   90.00
#
_symmetry.space_group_name_H-M   'P 1'
#
loop_
_entity.id
_entity.type
_entity.pdbx_description
1 polymer ?
#
loop_
_entity_poly.entity_id
_entity_poly.type
_entity_poly.pdbx_seq_one_letter_code
_entity_poly.pdbx_strand_id
1 'polypeptide(L)'
;MSDKTVGKKPGIPMKIEIITNDNKGLKSELTPLYNLVKRNEENFLHREPRLKEFIVELRNSALLALRANRGNSSKYILSDDGQSIKLIITSLSQPDVDTICQLASKEIENIKHELDE
;
A
#
# COMPACT_ATOMS: atom_id res chain seq x y z
N MET A 1 -20.69 33.80 -24.72
CA MET A 1 -20.81 32.42 -24.22
C MET A 1 -19.70 32.23 -23.19
N SER A 2 -20.05 32.24 -21.90
CA SER A 2 -19.06 32.14 -20.82
C SER A 2 -18.91 30.67 -20.45
N ASP A 3 -17.80 30.09 -20.86
CA ASP A 3 -17.40 28.73 -20.51
C ASP A 3 -17.07 28.70 -19.02
N LYS A 4 -17.95 28.08 -18.21
CA LYS A 4 -17.69 27.84 -16.80
C LYS A 4 -16.77 26.63 -16.71
N THR A 5 -15.47 26.88 -16.66
CA THR A 5 -14.49 25.90 -16.17
C THR A 5 -14.87 25.54 -14.73
N VAL A 6 -15.52 24.39 -14.58
CA VAL A 6 -15.73 23.74 -13.29
C VAL A 6 -14.34 23.34 -12.80
N GLY A 7 -13.71 24.23 -12.03
CA GLY A 7 -12.50 23.92 -11.29
C GLY A 7 -12.80 22.75 -10.37
N LYS A 8 -12.39 21.54 -10.76
CA LYS A 8 -12.29 20.42 -9.82
C LYS A 8 -11.44 20.92 -8.66
N LYS A 9 -12.02 21.05 -7.47
CA LYS A 9 -11.22 21.20 -6.25
C LYS A 9 -10.19 20.08 -6.27
N PRO A 10 -8.89 20.35 -6.03
CA PRO A 10 -7.94 19.27 -5.86
C PRO A 10 -8.49 18.39 -4.74
N GLY A 11 -8.77 17.13 -5.06
CA GLY A 11 -9.14 16.14 -4.05
C GLY A 11 -8.04 16.14 -2.99
N ILE A 12 -8.42 15.93 -1.73
CA ILE A 12 -7.42 15.78 -0.66
C ILE A 12 -6.53 14.60 -1.09
N PRO A 13 -5.20 14.78 -1.19
CA PRO A 13 -4.31 13.71 -1.63
C PRO A 13 -4.44 12.52 -0.67
N MET A 14 -4.38 11.31 -1.22
CA MET A 14 -4.46 10.10 -0.43
C MET A 14 -3.27 10.07 0.53
N LYS A 15 -3.53 9.86 1.82
CA LYS A 15 -2.47 9.71 2.81
C LYS A 15 -1.84 8.33 2.63
N ILE A 16 -0.53 8.31 2.43
CA ILE A 16 0.26 7.08 2.37
C ILE A 16 1.06 6.96 3.66
N GLU A 17 0.91 5.84 4.36
CA GLU A 17 1.60 5.59 5.62
C GLU A 17 2.37 4.27 5.56
N ILE A 18 3.64 4.30 5.96
CA ILE A 18 4.47 3.10 6.07
C ILE A 18 4.77 2.89 7.55
N ILE A 19 4.22 1.80 8.09
CA ILE A 19 4.39 1.38 9.46
C ILE A 19 5.39 0.23 9.47
N THR A 20 6.45 0.37 10.25
CA THR A 20 7.42 -0.69 10.49
C THR A 20 7.65 -0.79 11.99
N ASN A 21 7.75 -2.03 12.48
CA ASN A 21 8.12 -2.30 13.87
C ASN A 21 9.65 -2.32 14.07
N ASP A 22 10.43 -2.04 13.02
CA ASP A 22 11.88 -2.06 13.06
C ASP A 22 12.49 -0.70 13.39
N ASN A 23 13.19 -0.64 14.53
CA ASN A 23 13.85 0.56 15.06
C ASN A 23 15.25 0.81 14.45
N LYS A 24 15.72 -0.01 13.51
CA LYS A 24 17.12 0.04 13.00
C LYS A 24 17.36 0.89 11.74
N GLY A 25 16.54 1.91 11.46
CA GLY A 25 16.83 2.88 10.39
C GLY A 25 16.27 2.56 9.00
N LEU A 26 15.53 1.46 8.82
CA LEU A 26 14.84 1.12 7.57
C LEU A 26 13.93 2.24 7.05
N LYS A 27 13.44 3.12 7.92
CA LYS A 27 12.51 4.19 7.53
C LYS A 27 13.06 5.10 6.41
N SER A 28 14.36 5.39 6.38
CA SER A 28 14.97 6.15 5.28
C SER A 28 15.09 5.34 3.99
N GLU A 29 15.24 4.03 4.11
CA GLU A 29 15.41 3.10 3.00
C GLU A 29 14.07 2.70 2.36
N LEU A 30 12.93 2.96 3.02
CA LEU A 30 11.58 2.64 2.52
C LEU A 30 10.99 3.69 1.56
N THR A 31 11.79 4.68 1.16
CA THR A 31 11.41 5.66 0.12
C THR A 31 10.95 4.99 -1.19
N PRO A 32 11.60 3.93 -1.71
CA PRO A 32 11.14 3.21 -2.90
C PRO A 32 9.74 2.63 -2.73
N LEU A 33 9.41 2.11 -1.55
CA LEU A 33 8.08 1.55 -1.24
C LEU A 33 7.02 2.66 -1.21
N TYR A 34 7.33 3.82 -0.61
CA TYR A 34 6.44 4.98 -0.64
C TYR A 34 6.15 5.42 -2.07
N ASN A 35 7.21 5.55 -2.89
CA ASN A 35 7.10 5.95 -4.29
C ASN A 35 6.35 4.92 -5.13
N LEU A 36 6.46 3.63 -4.80
CA LEU A 36 5.68 2.58 -5.44
C LEU A 36 4.18 2.79 -5.20
N VAL A 37 3.75 3.02 -3.96
CA VAL A 37 2.34 3.31 -3.66
C VAL A 37 1.91 4.62 -4.31
N LYS A 38 2.72 5.68 -4.19
CA LYS A 38 2.41 7.01 -4.73
C LYS A 38 2.20 7.00 -6.25
N ARG A 39 3.00 6.26 -7.01
CA ARG A 39 2.83 6.12 -8.47
C ARG A 39 1.52 5.42 -8.86
N ASN A 40 0.89 4.70 -7.94
CA ASN A 40 -0.37 4.00 -8.15
C ASN A 40 -1.57 4.74 -7.54
N GLU A 41 -1.38 5.88 -6.89
CA GLU A 41 -2.44 6.63 -6.21
C GLU A 41 -3.60 6.99 -7.15
N GLU A 42 -3.31 7.55 -8.33
CA GLU A 42 -4.36 7.93 -9.28
C GLU A 42 -5.18 6.73 -9.73
N ASN A 43 -4.54 5.56 -9.87
CA ASN A 43 -5.18 4.33 -10.26
C ASN A 43 -6.15 3.83 -9.18
N PHE A 44 -5.73 3.89 -7.91
CA PHE A 44 -6.60 3.55 -6.78
C PHE A 44 -7.75 4.55 -6.63
N LEU A 45 -7.49 5.85 -6.71
CA LEU A 45 -8.54 6.88 -6.60
C LEU A 45 -9.52 6.87 -7.78
N HIS A 46 -9.10 6.37 -8.95
CA HIS A 46 -9.99 6.15 -10.08
C HIS A 46 -10.99 5.02 -9.80
N ARG A 47 -10.52 3.93 -9.17
CA ARG A 47 -11.33 2.73 -8.87
C ARG A 47 -12.18 2.89 -7.61
N GLU A 48 -11.60 3.44 -6.54
CA GLU A 48 -12.27 3.75 -5.28
C GLU A 48 -12.08 5.24 -4.94
N PRO A 49 -12.97 6.13 -5.44
CA PRO A 49 -12.86 7.58 -5.22
C PRO A 49 -13.00 8.02 -3.77
N ARG A 50 -13.51 7.14 -2.89
CA ARG A 50 -13.65 7.44 -1.45
C ARG A 50 -12.38 7.10 -0.67
N LEU A 51 -11.40 6.46 -1.31
CA LEU A 51 -10.14 6.07 -0.67
C LEU A 51 -9.41 7.31 -0.14
N LYS A 52 -9.05 7.28 1.14
CA LYS A 52 -8.35 8.35 1.84
C LYS A 52 -6.98 7.93 2.32
N GLU A 53 -6.80 6.65 2.66
CA GLU A 53 -5.56 6.16 3.25
C GLU A 53 -5.08 4.87 2.59
N PHE A 54 -3.77 4.78 2.35
CA PHE A 54 -3.08 3.55 1.98
C PHE A 54 -1.96 3.28 2.98
N ILE A 55 -2.10 2.21 3.74
CA ILE A 55 -1.21 1.86 4.85
C ILE A 55 -0.43 0.61 4.46
N VAL A 56 0.90 0.68 4.51
CA VAL A 56 1.76 -0.49 4.39
C VAL A 56 2.35 -0.83 5.76
N GLU A 57 1.99 -1.98 6.31
CA GLU A 57 2.48 -2.47 7.60
C GLU A 57 3.50 -3.61 7.38
N LEU A 58 4.73 -3.39 7.80
CA LEU A 58 5.81 -4.37 7.77
C LEU A 58 5.89 -5.08 9.12
N ARG A 59 5.74 -6.41 9.10
CA ARG A 59 5.79 -7.28 10.28
C ARG A 59 6.93 -8.28 10.17
N ASN A 60 7.84 -8.24 11.13
CA ASN A 60 8.79 -9.33 11.34
C ASN A 60 8.19 -10.36 12.31
N SER A 61 7.74 -11.50 11.80
CA SER A 61 7.13 -12.56 12.60
C SER A 61 7.33 -13.93 11.96
N ALA A 62 8.29 -14.70 12.50
CA ALA A 62 8.57 -16.07 12.06
C ALA A 62 7.32 -16.97 12.09
N LEU A 63 6.49 -16.88 13.14
CA LEU A 63 5.25 -17.66 13.25
C LEU A 63 4.26 -17.37 12.13
N LEU A 64 4.02 -16.09 11.81
CA LEU A 64 3.08 -15.70 10.76
C LEU A 64 3.63 -16.01 9.37
N ALA A 65 4.92 -15.77 9.13
CA ALA A 65 5.58 -16.09 7.88
C ALA A 65 5.69 -17.60 7.61
N LEU A 66 5.90 -18.42 8.65
CA LEU A 66 5.88 -19.89 8.54
C LEU A 66 4.49 -20.42 8.25
N ARG A 67 3.42 -19.84 8.83
CA ARG A 67 2.04 -20.20 8.50
C ARG A 67 1.69 -19.95 7.02
N ALA A 68 2.35 -18.98 6.38
CA ALA A 68 2.24 -18.74 4.95
C ALA A 68 3.06 -19.72 4.08
N ASN A 69 3.79 -20.68 4.68
CA ASN A 69 4.61 -21.71 4.04
C ASN A 69 5.65 -21.20 3.00
N ARG A 70 6.00 -19.90 3.01
CA ARG A 70 6.83 -19.29 1.95
C ARG A 70 7.92 -18.32 2.40
N GLY A 71 8.22 -18.21 3.70
CA GLY A 71 9.26 -17.29 4.16
C GLY A 71 8.75 -15.85 4.30
N ASN A 72 8.28 -15.27 3.20
CA ASN A 72 7.71 -13.94 3.15
C ASN A 72 6.31 -13.97 2.51
N SER A 73 5.42 -13.11 2.97
CA SER A 73 4.05 -13.03 2.46
C SER A 73 3.50 -11.61 2.52
N SER A 74 2.55 -11.32 1.63
CA SER A 74 1.73 -10.12 1.64
C SER A 74 0.25 -10.52 1.79
N LYS A 75 -0.52 -9.66 2.42
CA LYS A 75 -1.98 -9.69 2.40
C LYS A 75 -2.48 -8.27 2.54
N TYR A 76 -3.54 -7.91 1.82
CA TYR A 76 -4.21 -6.63 2.05
C TYR A 76 -5.59 -6.78 2.70
N ILE A 77 -6.10 -5.66 3.22
CA ILE A 77 -7.44 -5.51 3.79
C ILE A 77 -7.99 -4.17 3.28
N LEU A 78 -9.14 -4.20 2.60
CA LEU A 78 -9.93 -3.01 2.29
C LEU A 78 -10.93 -2.78 3.43
N SER A 79 -11.08 -1.55 3.91
CA SER A 79 -12.12 -1.25 4.89
C SER A 79 -13.52 -1.33 4.29
N ASP A 80 -14.50 -1.71 5.10
CA ASP A 80 -15.91 -1.88 4.66
C ASP A 80 -16.49 -0.61 4.02
N ASP A 81 -15.98 0.57 4.42
CA ASP A 81 -16.40 1.87 3.88
C ASP A 81 -15.61 2.32 2.64
N GLY A 82 -14.63 1.53 2.18
CA GLY A 82 -13.76 1.82 1.04
C GLY A 82 -12.78 2.97 1.28
N GLN A 83 -12.65 3.49 2.50
CA GLN A 83 -11.81 4.67 2.78
C GLN A 83 -10.35 4.33 3.05
N SER A 84 -10.01 3.07 3.32
CA SER A 84 -8.64 2.67 3.62
C SER A 84 -8.28 1.31 3.04
N ILE A 85 -7.05 1.22 2.52
CA ILE A 85 -6.41 -0.04 2.14
C ILE A 85 -5.22 -0.25 3.06
N LYS A 86 -5.15 -1.43 3.68
CA LYS A 86 -4.05 -1.83 4.54
C LYS A 86 -3.34 -3.05 3.96
N LEU A 87 -2.15 -2.83 3.42
CA LEU A 87 -1.23 -3.85 2.95
C LEU A 87 -0.31 -4.32 4.09
N ILE A 88 -0.38 -5.59 4.45
CA ILE A 88 0.44 -6.21 5.49
C ILE A 88 1.47 -7.09 4.82
N ILE A 89 2.76 -6.78 5.01
CA ILE A 89 3.88 -7.60 4.54
C ILE A 89 4.52 -8.24 5.75
N THR A 90 4.54 -9.57 5.78
CA THR A 90 5.10 -10.36 6.87
C THR A 90 6.35 -11.09 6.39
N SER A 91 7.44 -10.97 7.13
CA SER A 91 8.71 -11.63 6.85
C SER A 91 9.19 -12.48 8.03
N LEU A 92 9.94 -13.54 7.71
CA LEU A 92 10.60 -14.44 8.66
C LEU A 92 11.87 -13.83 9.27
N SER A 93 12.54 -12.96 8.52
CA SER A 93 13.76 -12.23 8.93
C SER A 93 13.56 -10.73 8.67
N GLN A 94 14.60 -9.91 8.80
CA GLN A 94 14.56 -8.53 8.33
C GLN A 94 14.73 -8.56 6.81
N PRO A 95 13.67 -8.34 5.99
CA PRO A 95 13.80 -8.39 4.54
C PRO A 95 14.49 -7.12 4.03
N ASP A 96 15.27 -7.23 2.97
CA ASP A 96 15.76 -6.06 2.25
C ASP A 96 14.60 -5.31 1.56
N VAL A 97 14.86 -4.05 1.22
CA VAL A 97 13.87 -3.15 0.61
C VAL A 97 13.37 -3.66 -0.74
N ASP A 98 14.23 -4.31 -1.54
CA ASP A 98 13.86 -4.82 -2.85
C ASP A 98 12.83 -5.94 -2.72
N THR A 99 13.05 -6.87 -1.79
CA THR A 99 12.12 -7.95 -1.45
C THR A 99 10.78 -7.39 -0.97
N ILE A 100 10.80 -6.37 -0.11
CA ILE A 100 9.56 -5.70 0.33
C ILE A 100 8.83 -5.08 -0.87
N CYS A 101 9.54 -4.37 -1.75
CA CYS A 101 8.94 -3.71 -2.91
C CYS A 101 8.39 -4.72 -3.93
N GLN A 102 9.05 -5.85 -4.14
CA GLN A 102 8.54 -6.93 -5.02
C GLN A 102 7.23 -7.51 -4.49
N LEU A 103 7.16 -7.80 -3.19
CA LEU A 103 5.94 -8.29 -2.54
C LEU A 103 4.82 -7.25 -2.61
N ALA A 104 5.14 -5.99 -2.29
CA ALA A 104 4.18 -4.89 -2.37
C ALA A 104 3.67 -4.70 -3.80
N SER A 105 4.55 -4.74 -4.81
CA SER A 105 4.16 -4.58 -6.20
C SER A 105 3.19 -5.66 -6.64
N LYS A 106 3.45 -6.92 -6.27
CA LYS A 106 2.55 -8.02 -6.60
C LYS A 106 1.18 -7.83 -5.95
N GLU A 107 1.14 -7.47 -4.68
CA GLU A 107 -0.12 -7.27 -3.98
C GLU A 107 -0.89 -6.05 -4.50
N ILE A 108 -0.19 -4.98 -4.87
CA ILE A 108 -0.78 -3.79 -5.49
C ILE A 108 -1.52 -4.15 -6.77
N GLU A 109 -0.97 -5.00 -7.64
CA GLU A 109 -1.69 -5.47 -8.83
C GLU A 109 -2.94 -6.27 -8.46
N ASN A 110 -2.87 -7.15 -7.45
CA ASN A 110 -4.04 -7.90 -6.98
C ASN A 110 -5.15 -6.95 -6.47
N ILE A 111 -4.79 -5.95 -5.67
CA ILE A 111 -5.74 -4.94 -5.15
C ILE A 111 -6.44 -4.22 -6.31
N LYS A 112 -5.70 -3.82 -7.34
CA LYS A 112 -6.29 -3.15 -8.51
C LYS A 112 -7.29 -4.04 -9.23
N HIS A 113 -6.95 -5.32 -9.39
CA HIS A 113 -7.85 -6.29 -10.01
C HIS A 113 -9.13 -6.48 -9.20
N GLU A 114 -9.02 -6.62 -7.88
CA GLU A 114 -10.18 -6.81 -6.99
C GLU A 114 -11.06 -5.55 -6.88
N LEU A 115 -10.49 -4.34 -7.06
CA LEU A 115 -11.27 -3.10 -7.12
C LEU A 115 -11.96 -2.87 -8.48
N ASP A 116 -11.58 -3.61 -9.53
CA ASP A 116 -12.23 -3.56 -10.85
C ASP A 116 -13.43 -4.52 -10.96
N GLU A 117 -13.55 -5.52 -10.07
CA GLU A 117 -14.66 -6.48 -10.00
C GLU A 117 -15.87 -5.95 -9.22
#